data_AF-A0A813I5Z9-F1
#
_entry.id   AF-A0A813I5Z9-F1
#
_cell.length_a   1.000
_cell.length_b   1.000
_cell.length_c   1.000
_cell.angle_alpha   90.00
_cell.angle_beta   90.00
_cell.angle_gamma   90.00
#
_symmetry.space_group_name_H-M   'P 1'
#
loop_
_entity.id
_entity.type
_entity.pdbx_description
1 polymer ?
#
loop_
_entity_poly.entity_id
_entity_poly.type
_entity_poly.pdbx_seq_one_letter_code
_entity_poly.pdbx_strand_id
1 'polypeptide(L)'
;MALMNKGTEEEEGPSRLVDCLSGTAEHLLQETGPVTKVAMRAVAPTGGAPINGTLVSVQEDRVVRYTYGEAEKGWLPMWDLPATGKGVNEVRSIDLVGNHLYTFGVIFADSNAGNISTLRVQHLGTGKHLGTWRLNDAITIAAGCASGPGTFMAVTQDVPPRFVRGELPKQFLDA
;
A
#
# COMPACT_ATOMS: atom_id res chain seq x y z
N MET A 1 -11.94 -4.93 12.60
CA MET A 1 -12.90 -3.83 12.81
C MET A 1 -12.22 -2.86 13.76
N ALA A 2 -11.76 -1.70 13.29
CA ALA A 2 -11.00 -0.75 14.10
C ALA A 2 -11.86 0.48 14.40
N LEU A 3 -11.93 0.85 15.68
CA LEU A 3 -12.60 2.04 16.19
C LEU A 3 -11.57 3.18 16.26
N MET A 4 -11.91 4.35 15.69
CA MET A 4 -11.16 5.60 15.93
C MET A 4 -11.95 6.44 16.93
N ASN A 5 -11.31 6.78 18.04
CA ASN A 5 -11.85 7.71 19.05
C ASN A 5 -11.39 9.12 18.67
N LYS A 6 -12.32 10.08 18.64
CA LYS A 6 -12.03 11.51 18.43
C LYS A 6 -11.82 12.16 19.79
N GLY A 7 -10.61 12.63 20.07
CA GLY A 7 -10.35 13.44 21.25
C GLY A 7 -8.89 13.88 21.31
N THR A 8 -8.72 15.19 21.47
CA THR A 8 -7.48 15.94 21.79
C THR A 8 -6.38 15.96 20.73
N GLU A 9 -5.87 17.16 20.45
CA GLU A 9 -4.60 17.42 19.75
C GLU A 9 -3.46 16.80 20.57
N GLU A 10 -3.35 15.48 20.56
CA GLU A 10 -2.11 14.80 20.88
C GLU A 10 -1.12 15.23 19.80
N GLU A 11 0.08 15.70 20.20
CA GLU A 11 1.21 15.70 19.29
C GLU A 11 1.27 14.31 18.66
N GLU A 12 0.99 14.21 17.35
CA GLU A 12 1.06 12.95 16.62
C GLU A 12 2.51 12.48 16.69
N GLY A 13 2.78 11.62 17.69
CA GLY A 13 4.05 10.94 17.81
C GLY A 13 4.33 10.11 16.56
N PRO A 14 5.60 9.72 16.35
CA PRO A 14 5.98 8.94 15.18
C PRO A 14 5.09 7.70 15.04
N SER A 15 4.68 7.40 13.81
CA SER A 15 3.79 6.29 13.51
C SER A 15 4.36 4.98 14.05
N ARG A 16 3.46 4.11 14.50
CA ARG A 16 3.81 2.82 15.11
C ARG A 16 3.22 1.69 14.30
N LEU A 17 4.04 0.69 14.01
CA LEU A 17 3.59 -0.57 13.45
C LEU A 17 3.23 -1.50 14.60
N VAL A 18 1.96 -1.89 14.67
CA VAL A 18 1.46 -2.84 15.68
C VAL A 18 1.27 -4.20 15.03
N ASP A 19 1.99 -5.20 15.54
CA ASP A 19 1.71 -6.60 15.21
C ASP A 19 0.51 -7.07 16.05
N CYS A 20 -0.63 -7.26 15.38
CA CYS A 20 -1.87 -7.69 16.03
C CYS A 20 -1.79 -9.09 16.66
N LEU A 21 -0.84 -9.94 16.26
CA LEU A 21 -0.71 -11.30 16.79
C LEU A 21 0.09 -11.31 18.10
N SER A 22 1.22 -10.61 18.13
CA SER A 22 2.11 -10.57 19.30
C SER A 22 1.82 -9.40 20.25
N GLY A 23 1.12 -8.37 19.78
CA GLY A 23 0.90 -7.12 20.49
C GLY A 23 2.13 -6.20 20.52
N THR A 24 3.24 -6.57 19.88
CA THR A 24 4.44 -5.73 19.82
C THR A 24 4.18 -4.51 18.95
N ALA A 25 4.69 -3.36 19.39
CA ALA A 25 4.54 -2.10 18.68
C ALA A 25 5.91 -1.46 18.46
N GLU A 26 6.31 -1.34 17.21
CA GLU A 26 7.61 -0.82 16.78
C GLU A 26 7.42 0.57 16.15
N HIS A 27 8.42 1.43 16.28
CA HIS A 27 8.38 2.77 15.68
C HIS A 27 8.87 2.74 14.22
N LEU A 28 8.24 3.59 13.41
CA LEU A 28 8.84 4.05 12.17
C LEU A 28 9.80 5.18 12.50
N LEU A 29 11.07 4.98 12.16
CA LEU A 29 12.12 5.95 12.43
C LEU A 29 12.22 6.92 11.25
N GLN A 30 12.56 8.18 11.55
CA GLN A 30 12.84 9.21 10.53
C GLN A 30 11.68 9.44 9.55
N GLU A 31 10.44 9.37 10.02
CA GLU A 31 9.28 9.75 9.22
C GLU A 31 9.33 11.24 8.88
N THR A 32 9.02 11.58 7.63
CA THR A 32 8.90 12.98 7.19
C THR A 32 7.47 13.49 7.30
N GLY A 33 6.50 12.61 7.55
CA GLY A 33 5.08 12.91 7.73
C GLY A 33 4.30 11.66 8.13
N PRO A 34 2.99 11.79 8.43
CA PRO A 34 2.19 10.68 8.90
C PRO A 34 2.01 9.59 7.82
N VAL A 35 2.13 8.33 8.23
CA VAL A 35 1.84 7.20 7.36
C VAL A 35 0.34 7.03 7.18
N THR A 36 -0.11 7.03 5.93
CA THR A 36 -1.55 6.92 5.61
C THR A 36 -1.96 5.53 5.15
N LYS A 37 -1.03 4.73 4.65
CA LYS A 37 -1.21 3.34 4.19
C LYS A 37 0.05 2.54 4.48
N VAL A 38 -0.09 1.27 4.79
CA VAL A 38 1.03 0.36 5.05
C VAL A 38 0.77 -0.99 4.42
N ALA A 39 1.81 -1.62 3.87
CA ALA A 39 1.81 -3.02 3.50
C ALA A 39 3.09 -3.68 3.95
N MET A 40 2.95 -4.92 4.38
CA MET A 40 4.04 -5.69 4.95
C MET A 40 4.06 -7.10 4.41
N ARG A 41 5.25 -7.55 4.01
CA ARG A 41 5.51 -8.93 3.61
C ARG A 41 6.46 -9.56 4.63
N ALA A 42 5.97 -10.49 5.44
CA ALA A 42 6.81 -11.31 6.29
C ALA A 42 7.65 -12.29 5.44
N VAL A 43 8.85 -12.65 5.90
CA VAL A 43 9.74 -13.60 5.20
C VAL A 43 9.20 -15.03 5.24
N ALA A 44 8.41 -15.37 6.26
CA ALA A 44 7.83 -16.68 6.42
C ALA A 44 6.30 -16.57 6.63
N PRO A 45 5.49 -17.35 5.90
CA PRO A 45 4.03 -17.39 6.08
C PRO A 45 3.60 -17.98 7.44
N THR A 46 4.51 -18.61 8.18
CA THR A 46 4.24 -19.33 9.44
C THR A 46 4.67 -18.56 10.71
N GLY A 47 4.77 -17.23 10.67
CA GLY A 47 5.00 -16.42 11.87
C GLY A 47 6.46 -16.07 12.15
N GLY A 48 7.24 -15.74 11.11
CA GLY A 48 8.49 -15.04 11.32
C GLY A 48 8.24 -13.64 11.89
N ALA A 49 9.10 -13.17 12.79
CA ALA A 49 8.98 -11.83 13.36
C ALA A 49 8.89 -10.77 12.22
N PRO A 50 7.94 -9.82 12.31
CA PRO A 50 7.76 -8.76 11.30
C PRO A 50 9.08 -8.09 10.89
N ILE A 51 10.01 -7.93 11.82
CA ILE A 51 11.34 -7.32 11.64
C ILE A 51 12.15 -7.86 10.44
N ASN A 52 11.97 -9.13 10.07
CA ASN A 52 12.70 -9.70 8.93
C ASN A 52 12.07 -9.35 7.57
N GLY A 53 10.85 -8.80 7.58
CA GLY A 53 10.02 -8.58 6.41
C GLY A 53 10.42 -7.40 5.54
N THR A 54 9.61 -7.18 4.51
CA THR A 54 9.61 -5.95 3.71
C THR A 54 8.43 -5.11 4.14
N LEU A 55 8.70 -3.88 4.56
CA LEU A 55 7.68 -2.91 4.92
C LEU A 55 7.68 -1.78 3.90
N VAL A 56 6.49 -1.41 3.43
CA VAL A 56 6.28 -0.20 2.62
C VAL A 56 5.14 0.62 3.21
N SER A 57 5.24 1.93 3.11
CA SER A 57 4.18 2.84 3.51
C SER A 57 3.92 3.90 2.46
N VAL A 58 2.77 4.57 2.55
CA VAL A 58 2.50 5.82 1.83
C VAL A 58 2.56 6.97 2.82
N GLN A 59 3.45 7.92 2.55
CA GLN A 59 3.57 9.20 3.25
C GLN A 59 3.40 10.30 2.22
N GLU A 60 2.45 11.19 2.45
CA GLU A 60 2.08 12.24 1.50
C GLU A 60 1.78 11.63 0.10
N ASP A 61 2.66 11.86 -0.87
CA ASP A 61 2.57 11.34 -2.23
C ASP A 61 3.67 10.32 -2.57
N ARG A 62 4.39 9.80 -1.56
CA ARG A 62 5.54 8.90 -1.72
C ARG A 62 5.27 7.54 -1.12
N VAL A 63 5.69 6.49 -1.83
CA VAL A 63 5.85 5.16 -1.26
C VAL A 63 7.25 5.06 -0.71
N VAL A 64 7.37 4.81 0.60
CA VAL A 64 8.65 4.64 1.30
C VAL A 64 8.82 3.16 1.62
N ARG A 65 9.97 2.59 1.27
CA ARG A 65 10.35 1.25 1.73
C ARG A 65 11.23 1.36 2.95
N TYR A 66 11.00 0.46 3.90
CA TYR A 66 11.76 0.36 5.13
C TYR A 66 12.53 -0.95 5.23
N THR A 67 13.59 -0.91 6.03
CA THR A 67 14.28 -2.07 6.59
C THR A 67 14.30 -1.96 8.11
N TYR A 68 14.27 -3.08 8.82
CA TYR A 68 14.45 -3.06 10.26
C TYR A 68 15.94 -2.89 10.59
N GLY A 69 16.26 -1.91 11.44
CA GLY A 69 17.58 -1.72 12.02
C GLY A 69 17.64 -2.35 13.40
N GLU A 70 18.37 -3.45 13.54
CA GLU A 70 18.51 -4.18 14.81
C GLU A 70 19.17 -3.33 15.91
N ALA A 71 20.11 -2.44 15.54
CA ALA A 71 20.79 -1.57 16.49
C ALA A 71 19.86 -0.48 17.04
N GLU A 72 19.00 0.07 16.18
CA GLU A 72 18.05 1.14 16.49
C GLU A 72 16.71 0.61 17.03
N LYS A 73 16.45 -0.70 16.85
CA LYS A 73 15.17 -1.36 17.16
C LYS A 73 13.99 -0.63 16.53
N GLY A 74 14.08 -0.41 15.22
CA GLY A 74 13.03 0.29 14.49
C GLY A 74 13.18 0.22 12.97
N TRP A 75 12.16 0.68 12.27
CA TRP A 75 12.11 0.66 10.81
C TRP A 75 12.75 1.91 10.23
N LEU A 76 13.86 1.75 9.52
CA LEU A 76 14.61 2.81 8.86
C LEU A 76 14.19 2.93 7.38
N PRO A 77 13.97 4.16 6.87
CA PRO A 77 13.68 4.36 5.46
C PRO A 77 14.90 4.00 4.61
N MET A 78 14.70 3.19 3.59
CA MET A 78 15.76 2.83 2.64
C MET A 78 15.75 3.73 1.41
N TRP A 79 14.57 3.93 0.86
CA TRP A 79 14.32 4.71 -0.34
C TRP A 79 12.84 5.05 -0.43
N ASP A 80 12.53 5.99 -1.30
CA ASP A 80 11.17 6.37 -1.63
C ASP A 80 10.97 6.42 -3.16
N LEU A 81 9.71 6.36 -3.58
CA LEU A 81 9.26 6.53 -4.96
C LEU A 81 7.96 7.31 -4.99
N PRO A 82 7.61 8.01 -6.08
CA PRO A 82 6.28 8.59 -6.22
C PRO A 82 5.19 7.52 -6.10
N ALA A 83 4.33 7.64 -5.08
CA ALA A 83 3.21 6.75 -4.80
C ALA A 83 2.21 6.78 -5.96
N THR A 84 1.94 7.99 -6.44
CA THR A 84 1.09 8.25 -7.58
C THR A 84 1.95 8.31 -8.86
N GLY A 85 1.47 7.67 -9.93
CA GLY A 85 2.00 7.92 -11.26
C GLY A 85 1.45 9.24 -11.80
N LYS A 86 1.93 9.70 -12.96
CA LYS A 86 1.30 10.85 -13.65
C LYS A 86 -0.19 10.57 -13.83
N GLY A 87 -1.02 11.40 -13.19
CA GLY A 87 -2.48 11.32 -13.27
C GLY A 87 -3.17 10.43 -12.25
N VAL A 88 -2.48 9.80 -11.29
CA VAL A 88 -3.15 9.19 -10.12
C VAL A 88 -3.27 10.26 -9.02
N ASN A 89 -4.47 10.49 -8.52
CA ASN A 89 -4.71 11.59 -7.59
C ASN A 89 -4.81 11.12 -6.14
N GLU A 90 -5.20 9.85 -5.93
CA GLU A 90 -5.32 9.29 -4.58
C GLU A 90 -4.90 7.82 -4.54
N VAL A 91 -4.12 7.44 -3.52
CA VAL A 91 -3.84 6.04 -3.19
C VAL A 91 -4.84 5.54 -2.15
N ARG A 92 -5.63 4.53 -2.53
CA ARG A 92 -6.67 3.90 -1.69
C ARG A 92 -6.09 2.78 -0.83
N SER A 93 -5.24 1.95 -1.40
CA SER A 93 -4.49 0.93 -0.66
C SER A 93 -3.21 0.53 -1.39
N ILE A 94 -2.36 -0.18 -0.68
CA ILE A 94 -1.15 -0.80 -1.22
C ILE A 94 -1.08 -2.25 -0.75
N ASP A 95 -0.40 -3.10 -1.51
CA ASP A 95 -0.11 -4.48 -1.11
C ASP A 95 1.22 -4.98 -1.70
N LEU A 96 1.76 -6.06 -1.12
CA LEU A 96 3.04 -6.65 -1.49
C LEU A 96 2.91 -8.13 -1.83
N VAL A 97 3.29 -8.52 -3.05
CA VAL A 97 3.40 -9.94 -3.44
C VAL A 97 4.72 -10.19 -4.16
N GLY A 98 5.54 -11.08 -3.61
CA GLY A 98 6.90 -11.27 -4.13
C GLY A 98 7.66 -9.94 -4.12
N ASN A 99 8.36 -9.60 -5.20
CA ASN A 99 9.06 -8.31 -5.34
C ASN A 99 8.19 -7.23 -5.98
N HIS A 100 6.86 -7.37 -5.94
CA HIS A 100 5.94 -6.45 -6.57
C HIS A 100 5.15 -5.65 -5.54
N LEU A 101 5.13 -4.33 -5.73
CA LEU A 101 4.23 -3.41 -5.08
C LEU A 101 2.99 -3.23 -5.94
N TYR A 102 1.82 -3.48 -5.36
CA TYR A 102 0.52 -3.17 -5.93
C TYR A 102 0.02 -1.88 -5.29
N THR A 103 -0.33 -0.89 -6.09
CA THR A 103 -0.89 0.39 -5.65
C THR A 103 -2.26 0.54 -6.26
N PHE A 104 -3.28 0.52 -5.41
CA PHE A 104 -4.68 0.73 -5.79
C PHE A 104 -5.00 2.19 -5.60
N GLY A 105 -5.38 2.87 -6.67
CA GLY A 105 -5.61 4.31 -6.65
C GLY A 105 -6.82 4.76 -7.44
N VAL A 106 -7.13 6.04 -7.34
CA VAL A 106 -8.21 6.69 -8.08
C VAL A 106 -7.67 7.93 -8.80
N ILE A 107 -8.07 8.08 -10.05
CA ILE A 107 -7.93 9.31 -10.82
C ILE A 107 -9.25 10.06 -10.71
N PHE A 108 -9.22 11.27 -10.16
CA PHE A 108 -10.36 12.18 -10.21
C PHE A 108 -10.35 12.88 -11.57
N ALA A 109 -11.40 12.71 -12.36
CA ALA A 109 -11.56 13.50 -13.56
C ALA A 109 -12.13 14.88 -13.19
N ASP A 110 -11.49 15.95 -13.67
CA ASP A 110 -11.93 17.34 -13.42
C ASP A 110 -13.25 17.71 -14.14
N SER A 111 -13.79 16.78 -14.93
CA SER A 111 -15.07 16.92 -15.64
C SER A 111 -15.92 15.69 -15.41
N ASN A 112 -17.22 15.75 -15.75
CA ASN A 112 -18.29 14.75 -15.57
C ASN A 112 -18.00 13.28 -15.99
N ALA A 113 -16.76 12.94 -16.36
CA ALA A 113 -16.28 11.61 -16.74
C ALA A 113 -16.15 10.61 -15.57
N GLY A 114 -16.39 11.04 -14.32
CA GLY A 114 -16.37 10.16 -13.15
C GLY A 114 -14.95 9.76 -12.71
N ASN A 115 -14.89 9.05 -11.59
CA ASN A 115 -13.63 8.60 -11.01
C ASN A 115 -13.14 7.32 -11.70
N ILE A 116 -11.86 7.26 -12.05
CA ILE A 116 -11.26 6.08 -12.68
C ILE A 116 -10.44 5.33 -11.64
N SER A 117 -10.84 4.10 -11.33
CA SER A 117 -10.05 3.22 -10.46
C SER A 117 -8.86 2.62 -11.21
N THR A 118 -7.70 2.63 -10.58
CA THR A 118 -6.44 2.16 -11.16
C THR A 118 -5.75 1.15 -10.27
N LEU A 119 -5.03 0.24 -10.91
CA LEU A 119 -4.04 -0.63 -10.30
C LEU A 119 -2.69 -0.34 -10.96
N ARG A 120 -1.71 0.07 -10.17
CA ARG A 120 -0.33 0.25 -10.60
C ARG A 120 0.53 -0.85 -9.98
N VAL A 121 1.40 -1.47 -10.78
CA VAL A 121 2.38 -2.44 -10.28
C VAL A 121 3.79 -1.96 -10.55
N GLN A 122 4.65 -2.13 -9.55
CA GLN A 122 6.06 -1.71 -9.58
C GLN A 122 6.96 -2.79 -8.98
N HIS A 123 8.16 -2.93 -9.53
CA HIS A 123 9.17 -3.83 -8.98
C HIS A 123 9.93 -3.14 -7.82
N LEU A 124 9.87 -3.70 -6.62
CA LEU A 124 10.44 -3.14 -5.39
C LEU A 124 11.97 -3.06 -5.38
N GLY A 125 12.64 -4.01 -6.04
CA GLY A 125 14.10 -4.03 -6.06
C GLY A 125 14.72 -2.94 -6.93
N THR A 126 13.99 -2.50 -7.95
CA THR A 126 14.51 -1.61 -9.01
C THR A 126 13.72 -0.31 -9.13
N GLY A 127 12.56 -0.21 -8.48
CA GLY A 127 11.60 0.89 -8.68
C GLY A 127 10.96 0.92 -10.07
N LYS A 128 11.22 -0.09 -10.92
CA LYS A 128 10.70 -0.12 -12.29
C LYS A 128 9.18 -0.21 -12.29
N HIS A 129 8.54 0.67 -13.05
CA HIS A 129 7.11 0.58 -13.31
C HIS A 129 6.81 -0.57 -14.29
N LEU A 130 5.93 -1.49 -13.88
CA LEU A 130 5.57 -2.66 -14.71
C LEU A 130 4.29 -2.42 -15.50
N GLY A 131 3.37 -1.63 -14.96
CA GLY A 131 2.17 -1.23 -15.69
C GLY A 131 1.14 -0.53 -14.80
N THR A 132 0.20 0.15 -15.47
CA THR A 132 -1.00 0.72 -14.85
C THR A 132 -2.21 0.23 -15.61
N TRP A 133 -3.20 -0.31 -14.89
CA TRP A 133 -4.44 -0.83 -15.43
C TRP A 133 -5.62 -0.05 -14.88
N ARG A 134 -6.58 0.28 -15.74
CA ARG A 134 -7.89 0.78 -15.34
C ARG A 134 -8.73 -0.42 -14.92
N LEU A 135 -9.26 -0.40 -13.69
CA LEU A 135 -10.01 -1.54 -13.15
C LEU A 135 -11.46 -1.55 -13.64
N ASN A 136 -12.09 -0.38 -13.73
CA ASN A 136 -13.37 -0.12 -14.40
C ASN A 136 -13.62 1.41 -14.37
N ASP A 137 -14.29 1.94 -15.38
CA ASP A 137 -14.66 3.36 -15.46
C ASP A 137 -15.94 3.68 -14.67
N ALA A 138 -16.75 2.67 -14.36
CA ALA A 138 -18.03 2.84 -13.66
C ALA A 138 -17.95 2.54 -12.14
N ILE A 139 -16.75 2.32 -11.61
CA ILE A 139 -16.57 1.86 -10.23
C ILE A 139 -15.42 2.61 -9.58
N THR A 140 -15.69 3.21 -8.42
CA THR A 140 -14.64 3.73 -7.52
C THR A 140 -14.27 2.66 -6.50
N ILE A 141 -13.00 2.29 -6.44
CA ILE A 141 -12.51 1.33 -5.43
C ILE A 141 -12.31 2.03 -4.08
N ALA A 142 -12.65 1.32 -3.01
CA ALA A 142 -12.38 1.75 -1.64
C ALA A 142 -11.01 1.25 -1.16
N ALA A 143 -10.66 0.01 -1.54
CA ALA A 143 -9.39 -0.63 -1.24
C ALA A 143 -9.18 -1.84 -2.17
N GLY A 144 -7.98 -2.42 -2.16
CA GLY A 144 -7.67 -3.69 -2.78
C GLY A 144 -6.46 -4.38 -2.16
N CYS A 145 -6.28 -5.63 -2.54
CA CYS A 145 -5.17 -6.51 -2.17
C CYS A 145 -4.78 -7.40 -3.36
N ALA A 146 -3.58 -7.96 -3.32
CA ALA A 146 -3.05 -8.92 -4.28
C ALA A 146 -2.96 -10.30 -3.62
N SER A 147 -3.52 -11.32 -4.26
CA SER A 147 -3.53 -12.70 -3.73
C SER A 147 -2.43 -13.57 -4.32
N GLY A 148 -1.72 -13.09 -5.33
CA GLY A 148 -0.66 -13.81 -6.02
C GLY A 148 -0.05 -12.93 -7.12
N PRO A 149 1.03 -13.40 -7.78
CA PRO A 149 1.58 -12.69 -8.93
C PRO A 149 0.49 -12.45 -9.98
N GLY A 150 0.15 -11.18 -10.21
CA GLY A 150 -0.85 -10.76 -11.17
C GLY A 150 -2.29 -10.90 -10.73
N THR A 151 -2.58 -11.53 -9.60
CA THR A 151 -3.97 -11.73 -9.16
C THR A 151 -4.32 -10.71 -8.09
N PHE A 152 -5.45 -10.04 -8.26
CA PHE A 152 -5.90 -9.02 -7.32
C PHE A 152 -7.39 -9.14 -7.00
N MET A 153 -7.75 -8.56 -5.85
CA MET A 153 -9.11 -8.33 -5.43
C MET A 153 -9.25 -6.88 -4.97
N ALA A 154 -10.30 -6.20 -5.39
CA ALA A 154 -10.65 -4.85 -4.97
C ALA A 154 -12.08 -4.83 -4.42
N VAL A 155 -12.34 -3.94 -3.48
CA VAL A 155 -13.68 -3.65 -2.95
C VAL A 155 -14.11 -2.28 -3.43
N THR A 156 -15.37 -2.15 -3.85
CA THR A 156 -15.92 -0.88 -4.35
C THR A 156 -16.38 0.03 -3.22
N GLN A 157 -16.47 1.33 -3.47
CA GLN A 157 -17.08 2.31 -2.55
C GLN A 157 -18.61 2.34 -2.60
N ASP A 158 -19.22 1.52 -3.47
CA ASP A 158 -20.68 1.49 -3.64
C ASP A 158 -21.38 1.00 -2.36
N VAL A 159 -22.69 1.27 -2.29
CA VAL A 159 -23.56 0.73 -1.24
C VAL A 159 -24.66 -0.11 -1.93
N PRO A 160 -24.67 -1.45 -1.77
CA PRO A 160 -23.71 -2.26 -1.03
C PRO A 160 -22.34 -2.39 -1.73
N PRO A 161 -21.25 -2.60 -0.97
CA PRO A 161 -19.93 -2.77 -1.55
C PRO A 161 -19.86 -4.07 -2.34
N ARG A 162 -19.14 -4.04 -3.46
CA ARG A 162 -18.94 -5.19 -4.34
C ARG A 162 -17.47 -5.60 -4.36
N PHE A 163 -17.20 -6.86 -4.68
CA PHE A 163 -15.84 -7.34 -4.90
C PHE A 163 -15.58 -7.45 -6.40
N VAL A 164 -14.46 -6.89 -6.83
CA VAL A 164 -13.91 -7.06 -8.17
C VAL A 164 -12.68 -7.92 -8.04
N ARG A 165 -12.56 -8.94 -8.89
CA ARG A 165 -11.35 -9.77 -9.01
C ARG A 165 -10.81 -9.64 -10.41
N GLY A 166 -9.50 -9.70 -10.56
CA GLY A 166 -8.89 -9.67 -11.87
C GLY A 166 -7.50 -10.29 -11.87
N GLU A 167 -7.04 -10.52 -13.10
CA GLU A 167 -5.72 -11.07 -13.40
C GLU A 167 -5.01 -10.12 -14.36
N LEU A 168 -3.76 -9.80 -14.05
CA LEU A 168 -2.86 -9.02 -14.89
C LEU A 168 -2.17 -9.94 -15.90
N PRO A 169 -1.86 -9.46 -17.12
CA PRO A 169 -1.18 -10.29 -18.10
C PRO A 169 0.22 -10.70 -17.59
N LYS A 170 0.51 -12.01 -17.63
CA LYS A 170 1.75 -12.60 -17.08
C LYS A 170 3.04 -11.97 -17.59
N GLN A 171 3.05 -11.55 -18.85
CA GLN A 171 4.19 -10.90 -19.51
C GLN A 171 4.73 -9.64 -18.79
N PHE A 172 3.96 -9.03 -17.89
CA PHE A 172 4.38 -7.86 -17.11
C PHE A 172 4.97 -8.22 -15.75
N LEU A 173 4.87 -9.47 -15.30
CA LEU A 173 5.26 -9.90 -13.95
C LEU A 173 6.60 -10.65 -13.91
N ASP A 174 7.10 -11.06 -15.08
CA ASP A 174 8.38 -11.74 -15.25
C ASP A 174 9.52 -10.76 -15.61
N ALA A 175 9.26 -9.45 -15.59
CA ALA A 175 10.13 -8.37 -16.12
C ALA A 175 10.67 -7.41 -15.06
#